data_AF-A0A1B7JGP5-F1
#
_entry.id   AF-A0A1B7JGP5-F1
#
_cell.length_a   1.000
_cell.length_b   1.000
_cell.length_c   1.000
_cell.angle_alpha   90.00
_cell.angle_beta   90.00
_cell.angle_gamma   90.00
#
_symmetry.space_group_name_H-M   'P 1'
#
loop_
_entity.id
_entity.type
_entity.pdbx_description
1 polymer ?
#
loop_
_entity_poly.entity_id
_entity_poly.type
_entity_poly.pdbx_seq_one_letter_code
_entity_poly.pdbx_strand_id
1 'polypeptide(L)' 'MKVPVQQTPLREIDIEIAKEAYKAYARKYGNSQSFEQIIKRSGFCWAEITYHLYEQIQYLESNTGN' A
#
# COMPACT_ATOMS: atom_id res chain seq x y z
N MET A 1 -27.00 -8.02 -4.80
CA MET A 1 -26.05 -8.01 -5.93
C MET A 1 -24.63 -8.02 -5.36
N LYS A 2 -23.82 -9.06 -5.61
CA LYS A 2 -22.38 -9.01 -5.34
C LYS A 2 -21.77 -8.24 -6.50
N VAL A 3 -21.30 -7.01 -6.23
CA VAL A 3 -20.56 -6.23 -7.22
C VAL A 3 -19.27 -7.01 -7.50
N PRO A 4 -18.98 -7.38 -8.77
CA PRO A 4 -17.70 -7.97 -9.09
C PRO A 4 -16.63 -6.91 -8.83
N VAL A 5 -15.85 -7.13 -7.77
CA VAL A 5 -14.63 -6.35 -7.53
C VAL A 5 -13.73 -6.67 -8.72
N GLN A 6 -13.58 -5.72 -9.64
CA GLN A 6 -12.61 -5.83 -10.71
C GLN A 6 -11.25 -5.98 -10.03
N GLN A 7 -10.71 -7.21 -10.04
CA GLN A 7 -9.34 -7.45 -9.63
C GLN A 7 -8.49 -6.86 -10.74
N THR A 8 -8.03 -5.62 -10.54
CA THR A 8 -7.03 -5.02 -11.41
C THR A 8 -5.87 -6.01 -11.49
N PRO A 9 -5.55 -6.58 -12.67
CA PRO A 9 -4.44 -7.50 -12.78
C PRO A 9 -3.20 -6.77 -12.28
N LEU A 10 -2.46 -7.41 -11.38
CA LEU A 10 -1.27 -6.89 -10.68
C LEU A 10 -0.09 -6.57 -11.63
N ARG A 11 -0.34 -6.39 -12.94
CA ARG A 11 0.64 -6.27 -14.00
C ARG A 11 1.24 -4.88 -14.18
N GLU A 12 0.80 -3.86 -13.43
CA GLU A 12 1.21 -2.47 -13.70
C GLU A 12 1.73 -1.69 -12.49
N ILE A 13 1.91 -2.33 -11.33
CA ILE A 13 2.47 -1.65 -10.16
C ILE A 13 3.86 -2.21 -9.87
N ASP A 14 4.84 -1.31 -9.87
CA ASP A 14 6.21 -1.63 -9.48
C ASP A 14 6.23 -2.15 -8.03
N ILE A 15 6.94 -3.25 -7.80
CA ILE A 15 7.07 -3.87 -6.47
C ILE A 15 7.65 -2.88 -5.46
N GLU A 16 8.57 -2.00 -5.86
CA GLU A 16 9.14 -1.00 -4.98
C GLU A 16 8.10 0.04 -4.54
N ILE A 17 7.21 0.45 -5.44
CA ILE A 17 6.07 1.33 -5.11
C ILE A 17 5.15 0.64 -4.09
N ALA A 18 4.83 -0.64 -4.32
CA ALA A 18 4.00 -1.40 -3.41
C ALA A 18 4.66 -1.60 -2.03
N LYS A 19 5.98 -1.77 -1.97
CA LYS A 19 6.75 -1.86 -0.72
C LYS A 19 6.72 -0.54 0.06
N GLU A 20 6.89 0.60 -0.60
CA GLU A 20 6.80 1.90 0.06
C GLU A 20 5.39 2.16 0.62
N ALA A 21 4.35 1.84 -0.15
CA ALA A 21 2.97 1.88 0.34
C ALA A 21 2.77 0.95 1.55
N TYR A 22 3.35 -0.26 1.51
CA TYR A 22 3.27 -1.20 2.62
C TYR A 22 3.90 -0.67 3.91
N LYS A 23 4.97 0.12 3.86
CA LYS A 23 5.57 0.72 5.07
C LYS A 23 4.57 1.59 5.82
N ALA A 24 3.80 2.43 5.13
CA ALA A 24 2.77 3.25 5.76
C ALA A 24 1.62 2.39 6.30
N TYR A 25 1.16 1.41 5.52
CA TYR A 25 0.15 0.45 5.95
C TYR A 25 0.57 -0.27 7.25
N ALA A 26 1.79 -0.81 7.28
CA ALA A 26 2.35 -1.55 8.41
C ALA A 26 2.49 -0.69 9.67
N ARG A 27 2.82 0.60 9.54
CA ARG A 27 2.84 1.52 10.69
C ARG A 27 1.45 1.74 11.29
N LYS A 28 0.40 1.75 10.46
CA LYS A 28 -0.97 2.07 10.87
C LYS A 28 -1.73 0.85 11.41
N TYR A 29 -1.55 -0.31 10.77
CA TYR A 29 -2.32 -1.52 11.07
C TYR A 29 -1.46 -2.65 11.66
N GLY A 30 -0.16 -2.41 11.85
CA GLY A 30 0.81 -3.41 12.30
C GLY A 30 1.17 -4.42 11.21
N ASN A 31 1.99 -5.41 11.59
CA ASN A 31 2.46 -6.47 10.71
C ASN A 31 1.58 -7.73 10.76
N SER A 32 0.27 -7.56 10.99
CA SER A 32 -0.66 -8.70 11.08
C SER A 32 -0.84 -9.42 9.73
N GLN A 33 -0.58 -8.72 8.63
CA GLN A 33 -0.51 -9.27 7.28
C GLN A 33 0.85 -8.94 6.67
N SER A 34 1.57 -9.94 6.18
CA SER A 34 2.85 -9.70 5.51
C SER A 34 2.62 -9.10 4.12
N PHE A 35 3.62 -8.40 3.60
CA PHE A 35 3.60 -7.86 2.25
C PHE A 35 3.27 -8.93 1.20
N GLU A 36 3.86 -10.12 1.32
CA GLU A 36 3.61 -11.25 0.42
C GLU A 36 2.15 -11.73 0.47
N GLN A 37 1.52 -11.68 1.66
CA GLN A 37 0.12 -12.06 1.81
C GLN A 37 -0.82 -11.03 1.17
N ILE A 38 -0.48 -9.74 1.27
CA ILE A 38 -1.25 -8.65 0.65
C ILE A 38 -1.16 -8.77 -0.88
N ILE A 39 0.04 -8.93 -1.43
CA ILE A 39 0.26 -9.10 -2.86
C ILE A 39 -0.46 -10.36 -3.40
N LYS A 40 -0.44 -11.47 -2.66
CA LYS A 40 -1.20 -12.69 -3.00
C LYS A 40 -2.72 -12.47 -3.07
N ARG A 41 -3.25 -11.45 -2.39
CA ARG A 41 -4.68 -11.09 -2.35
C ARG A 41 -5.04 -9.94 -3.31
N SER A 42 -4.26 -9.75 -4.36
CA SER A 42 -4.39 -8.66 -5.35
C SER A 42 -3.73 -7.33 -4.95
N GLY A 43 -2.92 -7.30 -3.88
CA GLY A 43 -2.16 -6.12 -3.50
C GLY A 43 -3.05 -4.96 -3.08
N PHE A 44 -2.55 -3.75 -3.30
CA PHE A 44 -3.30 -2.52 -3.13
C PHE A 44 -3.85 -2.05 -4.49
N CYS A 45 -5.03 -1.46 -4.50
CA CYS A 45 -5.48 -0.70 -5.66
C CYS A 45 -4.70 0.62 -5.79
N TRP A 46 -4.74 1.25 -6.97
CA TRP A 46 -4.07 2.54 -7.20
C TRP A 46 -4.45 3.62 -6.16
N ALA A 47 -5.72 3.68 -5.76
CA ALA A 47 -6.16 4.64 -4.76
C ALA A 47 -5.53 4.40 -3.37
N GLU A 48 -5.44 3.14 -2.94
CA GLU A 48 -4.78 2.76 -1.69
C GLU A 48 -3.27 3.03 -1.75
N ILE A 49 -2.63 2.76 -2.89
CA ILE A 49 -1.22 3.08 -3.10
C ILE A 49 -0.98 4.58 -2.93
N THR A 50 -1.75 5.41 -3.63
CA THR A 50 -1.61 6.87 -3.54
C THR A 50 -1.81 7.35 -2.10
N TYR A 51 -2.82 6.83 -1.42
CA TYR A 51 -3.09 7.18 -0.02
C TYR A 51 -1.93 6.82 0.90
N HIS A 52 -1.43 5.58 0.83
CA HIS A 52 -0.33 5.12 1.67
C HIS A 52 0.99 5.80 1.35
N LEU A 53 1.28 6.08 0.09
CA LEU A 53 2.47 6.86 -0.30
C LEU A 53 2.39 8.29 0.22
N TYR A 54 1.21 8.92 0.18
CA TYR A 54 1.02 10.25 0.75
C TYR A 54 1.25 10.24 2.27
N GLU A 55 0.67 9.27 3.00
CA GLU A 55 0.95 9.09 4.44
C GLU A 55 2.45 8.86 4.71
N GLN A 56 3.14 8.12 3.84
CA GLN A 56 4.59 7.91 3.92
C GLN A 56 5.38 9.19 3.76
N ILE A 57 5.05 10.02 2.76
CA ILE A 57 5.70 11.31 2.52
C ILE A 57 5.48 12.25 3.71
N GLN A 58 4.24 12.39 4.18
CA GLN A 58 3.92 13.24 5.34
C GLN A 58 4.69 12.82 6.59
N TYR A 59 4.84 11.51 6.82
CA TYR A 59 5.66 10.99 7.91
C TYR A 59 7.14 11.37 7.74
N LEU A 60 7.71 11.21 6.55
CA LEU A 60 9.11 11.54 6.30
C LEU A 60 9.36 13.04 6.45
N GLU A 61 8.48 13.89 5.92
CA GLU A 61 8.56 15.35 6.08
C GLU A 61 8.51 15.78 7.54
N SER A 62 7.61 15.16 8.33
CA SER A 62 7.49 15.45 9.77
C SER A 62 8.71 15.01 10.57
N ASN A 63 9.41 13.95 10.13
CA ASN A 63 10.61 13.44 10.81
C ASN A 63 11.93 14.05 10.30
N THR A 64 11.91 14.74 9.17
CA THR A 64 13.10 15.41 8.59
C THR A 64 13.23 16.85 9.10
N GLY A 65 12.28 17.33 9.91
CA GLY A 65 12.25 18.67 10.50
C GLY A 65 12.95 18.84 11.86
N ASN A 66 13.92 17.99 12.21
CA ASN A 66 14.78 18.12 13.41
C ASN A 66 16.26 18.22 13.01
#